data_AF-K1TWA3-F1
#
_entry.id   AF-K1TWA3-F1
#
_cell.length_a   1.000
_cell.length_b   1.000
_cell.length_c   1.000
_cell.angle_alpha   90.00
_cell.angle_beta   90.00
_cell.angle_gamma   90.00
#
_symmetry.space_group_name_H-M   'P 1'
#
loop_
_entity.id
_entity.type
_entity.pdbx_description
1 polymer ?
#
loop_
_entity_poly.entity_id
_entity_poly.type
_entity_poly.pdbx_seq_one_letter_code
_entity_poly.pdbx_strand_id
1 'polypeptide(L)'
;VESIKTFIESLPYAPVTPKSNLEHSIRKTFHPQGFTVEAGTQEDILQFILQMRRLETLYQGLRFLDIKRYGIEFSHDVDEESPIVFKAGDLRGAIQLPDDVIEAGLPANPREESNK
;
A
#
# COMPACT_ATOMS: atom_id res chain seq x y z
N VAL A 1 24.04 0.43 -9.29
CA VAL A 1 22.96 1.40 -9.04
C VAL A 1 22.30 1.82 -10.35
N GLU A 2 23.09 2.25 -11.33
CA GLU A 2 22.60 2.66 -12.66
C GLU A 2 21.73 1.59 -13.35
N SER A 3 22.10 0.31 -13.25
CA SER A 3 21.31 -0.80 -13.79
C SER A 3 19.91 -0.97 -13.15
N ILE A 4 19.81 -0.74 -11.83
CA ILE A 4 18.53 -0.82 -11.10
C ILE A 4 17.63 0.32 -11.51
N LYS A 5 18.18 1.53 -11.58
CA LYS A 5 17.46 2.73 -12.01
C LYS A 5 16.85 2.51 -13.40
N THR A 6 17.66 2.14 -14.39
CA THR A 6 17.19 1.88 -15.75
C THR A 6 16.11 0.80 -15.79
N PHE A 7 16.25 -0.27 -14.99
CA PHE A 7 15.23 -1.30 -14.89
C PHE A 7 13.91 -0.78 -14.34
N ILE A 8 13.92 -0.06 -13.20
CA ILE A 8 12.68 0.47 -12.61
C ILE A 8 12.04 1.53 -13.50
N GLU A 9 12.84 2.41 -14.10
CA GLU A 9 12.36 3.45 -15.01
C GLU A 9 11.69 2.86 -16.26
N SER A 10 12.12 1.67 -16.71
CA SER A 10 11.49 0.96 -17.84
C SER A 10 10.10 0.40 -17.53
N LEU A 11 9.74 0.26 -16.26
CA LEU A 11 8.46 -0.30 -15.83
C LEU A 11 7.40 0.80 -15.71
N PRO A 12 6.17 0.56 -16.21
CA PRO A 12 5.06 1.48 -15.99
C PRO A 12 4.66 1.49 -14.51
N TYR A 13 4.13 2.61 -14.04
CA TYR A 13 3.43 2.64 -12.75
C TYR A 13 2.18 1.76 -12.84
N ALA A 14 2.05 0.82 -11.91
CA ALA A 14 0.85 0.00 -11.84
C ALA A 14 -0.34 0.85 -11.37
N PRO A 15 -1.50 0.78 -12.04
CA PRO A 15 -2.72 1.36 -11.51
C PRO A 15 -3.10 0.72 -10.16
N VAL A 16 -3.90 1.43 -9.38
CA VAL A 16 -4.42 0.95 -8.09
C VAL A 16 -5.32 -0.27 -8.29
N THR A 17 -6.16 -0.22 -9.33
CA THR A 17 -7.05 -1.30 -9.76
C THR A 17 -6.66 -1.77 -11.17
N PRO A 18 -5.79 -2.78 -11.28
CA PRO A 18 -5.40 -3.35 -12.57
C PRO A 18 -6.58 -4.09 -13.20
N LYS A 19 -6.83 -3.90 -14.49
CA LYS A 19 -7.90 -4.60 -15.23
C LYS A 19 -7.40 -5.82 -15.99
N SER A 20 -6.09 -5.95 -16.15
CA SER A 20 -5.46 -7.00 -16.91
C SER A 20 -4.10 -7.37 -16.31
N ASN A 21 -3.64 -8.59 -16.58
CA ASN A 21 -2.34 -9.06 -16.06
C ASN A 21 -1.16 -8.19 -16.51
N LEU A 22 -1.28 -7.53 -17.66
CA LEU A 22 -0.25 -6.66 -18.23
C LEU A 22 -0.10 -5.33 -17.48
N GLU A 23 -1.11 -4.93 -16.71
CA GLU A 23 -1.09 -3.69 -15.92
C GLU A 23 -0.38 -3.88 -14.57
N HIS A 24 -0.08 -5.12 -14.16
CA HIS A 24 0.69 -5.35 -12.95
C HIS A 24 2.16 -4.95 -13.14
N SER A 25 2.66 -4.17 -12.19
CA SER A 25 4.04 -3.74 -12.12
C SER A 25 4.47 -3.61 -10.66
N ILE A 26 5.77 -3.74 -10.42
CA ILE A 26 6.37 -3.52 -9.09
C ILE A 26 6.40 -2.03 -8.74
N ARG A 27 6.35 -1.14 -9.75
CA ARG A 27 6.43 0.31 -9.57
C ARG A 27 5.08 0.84 -9.12
N LYS A 28 5.02 1.40 -7.91
CA LYS A 28 3.78 1.85 -7.25
C LYS A 28 3.89 3.30 -6.81
N THR A 29 2.83 4.09 -6.96
CA THR A 29 2.83 5.46 -6.44
C THR A 29 2.92 5.45 -4.92
N PHE A 30 3.83 6.26 -4.36
CA PHE A 30 4.00 6.39 -2.91
C PHE A 30 3.31 7.64 -2.37
N HIS A 31 2.67 7.49 -1.21
CA HIS A 31 2.07 8.58 -0.44
C HIS A 31 2.55 8.52 1.02
N PRO A 32 3.87 8.67 1.26
CA PRO A 32 4.45 8.50 2.58
C PRO A 32 3.87 9.51 3.58
N GLN A 33 3.60 9.05 4.80
CA GLN A 33 3.06 9.89 5.87
C GLN A 33 4.18 10.26 6.86
N GLY A 34 4.45 11.56 7.00
CA GLY A 34 5.45 12.08 7.95
C GLY A 34 6.89 12.10 7.44
N PHE A 35 7.14 11.76 6.18
CA PHE A 35 8.43 11.93 5.51
C PHE A 35 8.24 12.07 3.99
N THR A 36 9.28 12.52 3.29
CA THR A 36 9.29 12.69 1.83
C THR A 36 10.18 11.63 1.19
N VAL A 37 9.76 11.13 0.03
CA VAL A 37 10.59 10.32 -0.87
C VAL A 37 10.85 11.14 -2.11
N GLU A 38 12.11 11.42 -2.41
CA GLU A 38 12.55 12.15 -3.58
C GLU A 38 12.38 11.31 -4.85
N ALA A 39 11.80 11.93 -5.88
CA ALA A 39 11.63 11.31 -7.17
C ALA A 39 12.98 10.98 -7.84
N GLY A 40 12.98 9.96 -8.69
CA GLY A 40 14.17 9.47 -9.37
C GLY A 40 14.91 8.43 -8.54
N THR A 41 16.22 8.58 -8.34
CA THR A 41 17.07 7.50 -7.84
C THR A 41 16.68 6.98 -6.45
N GLN A 42 16.23 7.84 -5.54
CA GLN A 42 15.80 7.39 -4.21
C GLN A 42 14.52 6.56 -4.32
N GLU A 43 13.50 7.06 -5.02
CA GLU A 43 12.26 6.31 -5.28
C GLU A 43 12.55 4.98 -5.98
N ASP A 44 13.35 4.96 -7.04
CA ASP A 44 13.61 3.76 -7.84
C ASP A 44 14.30 2.66 -7.02
N ILE A 45 15.30 3.03 -6.22
CA ILE A 45 15.97 2.10 -5.32
C ILE A 45 14.98 1.59 -4.27
N LEU A 46 14.11 2.46 -3.74
CA LEU A 46 13.10 2.08 -2.75
C LEU A 46 12.07 1.10 -3.33
N GLN A 47 11.58 1.32 -4.55
CA GLN A 47 10.69 0.38 -5.27
C GLN A 47 11.33 -1.00 -5.35
N PHE A 48 12.60 -1.05 -5.74
CA PHE A 48 13.35 -2.30 -5.86
C PHE A 48 13.53 -3.00 -4.51
N ILE A 49 13.94 -2.27 -3.46
CA ILE A 49 14.10 -2.81 -2.11
C ILE A 49 12.76 -3.37 -1.59
N LEU A 50 11.66 -2.65 -1.78
CA LEU A 50 10.33 -3.09 -1.34
C LEU A 50 9.88 -4.35 -2.08
N GLN A 51 10.25 -4.51 -3.36
CA GLN A 51 10.00 -5.74 -4.10
C GLN A 51 10.83 -6.91 -3.57
N MET A 52 12.13 -6.71 -3.32
CA MET A 52 13.00 -7.76 -2.75
C MET A 52 12.50 -8.20 -1.37
N ARG A 53 12.19 -7.23 -0.50
CA ARG A 53 11.63 -7.48 0.83
C ARG A 53 10.30 -8.23 0.76
N ARG A 54 9.42 -7.90 -0.19
CA ARG A 54 8.16 -8.63 -0.40
C ARG A 54 8.38 -10.12 -0.71
N LEU A 55 9.39 -10.43 -1.52
CA LEU A 55 9.74 -11.81 -1.88
C LEU A 55 10.36 -12.55 -0.69
N GLU A 56 11.27 -11.91 0.03
CA GLU A 56 11.98 -12.48 1.18
C GLU A 56 11.05 -12.74 2.39
N THR A 57 10.16 -11.79 2.68
CA THR A 57 9.29 -11.85 3.87
C THR A 57 7.88 -12.36 3.56
N LEU A 58 7.72 -13.13 2.48
CA LEU A 58 6.43 -13.69 2.11
C LEU A 58 5.88 -14.54 3.28
N TYR A 59 4.60 -14.39 3.59
CA TYR A 59 3.91 -15.05 4.71
C TYR A 59 4.40 -14.68 6.13
N GLN A 60 5.23 -13.66 6.28
CA GLN A 60 5.68 -13.18 7.60
C GLN A 60 4.85 -11.99 8.13
N GLY A 61 3.78 -11.59 7.42
CA GLY A 61 2.90 -10.48 7.83
C GLY A 61 3.51 -9.07 7.68
N LEU A 62 4.76 -8.95 7.22
CA LEU A 62 5.47 -7.66 7.15
C LEU A 62 5.01 -6.76 6.00
N ARG A 63 4.36 -7.32 4.97
CA ARG A 63 3.97 -6.55 3.77
C ARG A 63 3.00 -5.40 4.09
N PHE A 64 2.09 -5.60 5.03
CA PHE A 64 1.10 -4.58 5.39
C PHE A 64 1.74 -3.35 6.03
N LEU A 65 2.83 -3.52 6.78
CA LEU A 65 3.58 -2.41 7.38
C LEU A 65 4.22 -1.52 6.31
N ASP A 66 4.81 -2.13 5.28
CA ASP A 66 5.40 -1.40 4.16
C ASP A 66 4.35 -0.62 3.37
N ILE A 67 3.19 -1.23 3.11
CA ILE A 67 2.05 -0.58 2.46
C ILE A 67 1.61 0.66 3.23
N LYS A 68 1.41 0.53 4.55
CA LYS A 68 0.99 1.65 5.40
C LYS A 68 2.04 2.75 5.48
N ARG A 69 3.31 2.39 5.67
CA ARG A 69 4.41 3.36 5.86
C ARG A 69 4.65 4.21 4.61
N TYR A 70 4.59 3.60 3.43
CA TYR A 70 4.84 4.28 2.16
C TYR A 70 3.56 4.72 1.43
N GLY A 71 2.38 4.54 2.05
CA GLY A 71 1.09 4.93 1.47
C GLY A 71 0.82 4.28 0.11
N ILE A 72 1.17 3.00 -0.03
CA ILE A 72 0.97 2.25 -1.28
C ILE A 72 -0.50 1.84 -1.37
N GLU A 73 -1.13 2.24 -2.47
CA GLU A 73 -2.52 1.86 -2.77
C GLU A 73 -2.55 0.53 -3.53
N PHE A 74 -3.56 -0.29 -3.24
CA PHE A 74 -3.77 -1.57 -3.91
C PHE A 74 -5.25 -1.96 -3.91
N SER A 75 -5.64 -2.79 -4.86
CA SER A 75 -6.93 -3.47 -4.87
C SER A 75 -6.76 -4.97 -4.70
N HIS A 76 -7.81 -5.60 -4.16
CA HIS A 76 -8.07 -7.02 -4.34
C HIS A 76 -9.29 -7.17 -5.25
N ASP A 77 -9.11 -7.87 -6.36
CA ASP A 77 -10.23 -8.21 -7.24
C ASP A 77 -11.07 -9.30 -6.58
N VAL A 78 -12.38 -9.13 -6.65
CA VAL A 78 -13.37 -10.06 -6.13
C VAL A 78 -14.23 -10.50 -7.31
N ASP A 79 -14.48 -11.80 -7.42
CA ASP A 79 -15.25 -12.33 -8.53
C ASP A 79 -16.68 -11.79 -8.50
N GLU A 80 -17.19 -11.36 -9.66
CA GLU A 80 -18.50 -10.73 -9.83
C GLU A 80 -18.78 -9.46 -8.99
N GLU A 81 -17.80 -8.93 -8.27
CA GLU A 81 -17.94 -7.76 -7.40
C GLU A 81 -16.96 -6.64 -7.77
N SER A 82 -17.19 -5.45 -7.21
CA SER A 82 -16.23 -4.36 -7.35
C SER A 82 -14.97 -4.64 -6.53
N PRO A 83 -13.77 -4.38 -7.08
CA PRO A 83 -12.52 -4.61 -6.35
C PRO A 83 -12.48 -3.85 -5.02
N ILE A 84 -11.98 -4.51 -3.98
CA ILE A 84 -11.79 -3.91 -2.68
C ILE A 84 -10.51 -3.08 -2.73
N VAL A 85 -10.66 -1.76 -2.81
CA VAL A 85 -9.54 -0.82 -2.87
C VAL A 85 -9.14 -0.37 -1.47
N PHE A 86 -7.83 -0.42 -1.18
CA PHE A 86 -7.20 0.18 -0.02
C PHE A 86 -6.45 1.45 -0.45
N LYS A 87 -6.87 2.59 0.10
CA LYS A 87 -6.35 3.92 -0.26
C LYS A 87 -5.17 4.34 0.61
N ALA A 88 -4.43 5.35 0.17
CA ALA A 88 -3.41 5.96 0.99
C ALA A 88 -4.04 6.62 2.22
N GLY A 89 -3.59 6.24 3.41
CA GLY A 89 -4.15 6.75 4.67
C GLY A 89 -5.54 6.22 5.02
N ASP A 90 -5.96 5.10 4.43
CA ASP A 90 -7.23 4.45 4.75
C ASP A 90 -7.34 4.13 6.25
N LEU A 91 -8.38 4.70 6.87
CA LEU A 91 -8.64 4.57 8.31
C LEU A 91 -8.90 3.11 8.73
N ARG A 92 -9.38 2.25 7.80
CA ARG A 92 -9.56 0.82 8.03
C ARG A 92 -8.24 0.09 8.27
N GLY A 93 -7.11 0.69 7.92
CA GLY A 93 -5.79 0.16 8.22
C GLY A 93 -5.43 0.15 9.71
N ALA A 94 -6.19 0.84 10.56
CA ALA A 94 -6.10 0.72 12.02
C ALA A 94 -7.15 -0.27 12.53
N ILE A 95 -6.70 -1.39 13.12
CA ILE A 95 -7.58 -2.36 13.78
C ILE A 95 -8.37 -1.63 14.87
N GLN A 96 -9.66 -1.96 15.00
CA GLN A 96 -10.53 -1.32 15.99
C GLN A 96 -10.09 -1.70 17.41
N LEU A 97 -10.27 -0.78 18.35
CA LEU A 97 -10.14 -1.11 19.77
C LEU A 97 -11.22 -2.14 20.16
N PRO A 98 -10.94 -3.06 21.11
CA PRO A 98 -11.96 -3.96 21.64
C PRO A 98 -13.15 -3.19 22.22
N ASP A 99 -14.36 -3.74 22.10
CA ASP A 99 -15.60 -3.09 22.53
C ASP A 99 -15.58 -2.74 24.03
N ASP A 100 -15.11 -3.66 24.89
CA ASP A 100 -14.96 -3.44 26.33
C ASP A 100 -14.11 -2.18 26.66
N VAL A 101 -13.10 -1.87 25.82
CA VAL A 101 -12.22 -0.70 26.00
C VAL A 101 -12.93 0.58 25.58
N ILE A 102 -13.78 0.50 24.55
CA ILE A 102 -14.59 1.62 24.08
C ILE A 102 -15.69 1.94 25.09
N GLU A 103 -16.37 0.91 25.60
CA GLU A 103 -17.37 1.04 26.67
C GLU A 103 -16.76 1.59 27.98
N ALA A 104 -15.50 1.23 28.28
CA ALA A 104 -14.73 1.81 29.37
C ALA A 104 -14.35 3.29 29.16
N GLY A 105 -14.64 3.87 27.99
CA GLY A 105 -14.57 5.32 27.73
C GLY A 105 -13.47 5.77 26.78
N LEU A 106 -12.70 4.86 26.17
CA LEU A 106 -11.71 5.24 25.15
C LEU A 106 -12.40 5.45 23.79
N PRO A 107 -12.14 6.55 23.06
CA PRO A 107 -12.79 6.76 21.77
C PRO A 107 -12.37 5.70 20.75
N ALA A 108 -13.35 5.23 19.99
CA ALA A 108 -13.14 4.34 18.85
C ALA A 108 -12.15 4.93 17.84
N ASN A 109 -11.34 4.07 17.20
CA ASN A 109 -10.54 4.48 16.06
C ASN A 109 -11.46 5.02 14.94
N PRO A 110 -11.11 6.15 14.30
CA PRO A 110 -11.93 6.74 13.25
C PRO A 110 -12.18 5.76 12.09
N ARG A 111 -13.32 5.96 11.42
CA ARG A 111 -13.72 5.28 10.18
C ARG A 111 -14.22 6.33 9.19
N GLU A 112 -14.07 6.08 7.90
CA GLU A 112 -14.79 6.89 6.91
C GLU A 112 -16.29 6.68 7.12
N GLU A 113 -17.07 7.76 7.22
CA GLU A 113 -18.52 7.64 7.29
C GLU A 113 -18.99 7.00 5.98
N SER A 114 -19.56 5.78 6.06
CA SER A 114 -20.31 5.25 4.94
C SER A 114 -21.53 6.15 4.78
N ASN A 115 -21.61 6.93 3.70
CA ASN A 115 -22.86 7.56 3.29
C ASN A 115 -23.92 6.44 3.28
N LYS A 116 -24.85 6.49 4.23
CA LYS A 116 -26.02 5.61 4.27
C LYS A 116 -26.93 5.88 3.09
#